data_AF-A0A931QJ15-F1
#
_entry.id   AF-A0A931QJ15-F1
#
_cell.length_a   1.000
_cell.length_b   1.000
_cell.length_c   1.000
_cell.angle_alpha   90.00
_cell.angle_beta   90.00
_cell.angle_gamma   90.00
#
_symmetry.space_group_name_H-M   'P 1'
#
loop_
_entity.id
_entity.type
_entity.pdbx_description
1 polymer ?
#
loop_
_entity_poly.entity_id
_entity_poly.type
_entity_poly.pdbx_seq_one_letter_code
_entity_poly.pdbx_strand_id
1 'polypeptide(L)'
;MTSAADQVVYDGRDQLRSARVKREEYVGVWLPEPLLTTEDAGFTDAASLADSLQVAFLVLLESLSPTERAVFLLREVFDFTYAEVAEVVGRNEAACRQIVKRARDRIAEGRPRFSASREQKERLTREFVRACGSGDLDRLIRLLSKDVVLYSDGGGIAGTARKPIYGAARVLRLIAALLRKAPPSTELRMADVNGQPAVIATAGPWPAGVFWLEPMDGCVRTIYMVVNPAKLKAFLPRA
;
A
#
# COMPACT_ATOMS: atom_id res chain seq x y z
N MET A 1 -26.71 -5.87 26.45
CA MET A 1 -26.14 -6.83 25.49
C MET A 1 -25.60 -6.02 24.34
N THR A 2 -24.28 -5.79 24.32
CA THR A 2 -23.59 -5.02 23.28
C THR A 2 -23.79 -5.73 21.94
N SER A 3 -24.27 -5.01 20.92
CA SER A 3 -24.55 -5.58 19.61
C SER A 3 -23.25 -6.07 18.96
N ALA A 4 -23.33 -7.09 18.11
CA ALA A 4 -22.17 -7.54 17.30
C ALA A 4 -21.54 -6.38 16.49
N ALA A 5 -22.34 -5.37 16.13
CA ALA A 5 -21.86 -4.16 15.47
C ALA A 5 -21.01 -3.27 16.40
N ASP A 6 -21.40 -3.12 17.67
CA ASP A 6 -20.66 -2.32 18.65
C ASP A 6 -19.33 -2.97 19.02
N GLN A 7 -19.29 -4.31 19.04
CA GLN A 7 -18.07 -5.10 19.26
C GLN A 7 -17.05 -4.86 18.13
N VAL A 8 -17.50 -4.90 16.88
CA VAL A 8 -16.66 -4.65 15.69
C VAL A 8 -16.12 -3.21 15.66
N VAL A 9 -16.94 -2.23 16.03
CA VAL A 9 -16.53 -0.82 16.11
C VAL A 9 -15.51 -0.59 17.23
N TYR A 10 -15.68 -1.25 18.37
CA TYR A 10 -14.76 -1.17 19.51
C TYR A 10 -13.41 -1.81 19.17
N ASP A 11 -13.42 -3.02 18.62
CA ASP A 11 -12.21 -3.74 18.19
C ASP A 11 -11.45 -2.95 17.10
N GLY A 12 -12.17 -2.31 16.17
CA GLY A 12 -11.58 -1.42 15.16
C GLY A 12 -10.90 -0.19 15.77
N ARG A 13 -11.49 0.44 16.79
CA ARG A 13 -10.88 1.58 17.50
C ARG A 13 -9.61 1.17 18.25
N ASP A 14 -9.62 0.02 18.91
CA ASP A 14 -8.45 -0.47 19.64
C ASP A 14 -7.34 -0.94 18.70
N GLN A 15 -7.67 -1.55 17.56
CA GLN A 15 -6.69 -1.85 16.52
C GLN A 15 -6.08 -0.57 15.91
N LEU A 16 -6.89 0.46 15.64
CA LEU A 16 -6.40 1.74 15.13
C LEU A 16 -5.54 2.48 16.16
N ARG A 17 -5.89 2.41 17.44
CA ARG A 17 -5.11 2.98 18.55
C ARG A 17 -3.78 2.23 18.73
N SER A 18 -3.80 0.90 18.68
CA SER A 18 -2.60 0.04 18.73
C SER A 18 -1.70 0.27 17.51
N ALA A 19 -2.28 0.39 16.31
CA ALA A 19 -1.55 0.71 15.09
C ALA A 19 -0.96 2.13 15.14
N ARG A 20 -1.66 3.09 15.73
CA ARG A 20 -1.16 4.46 15.95
C ARG A 20 0.00 4.49 16.94
N VAL A 21 -0.11 3.80 18.06
CA VAL A 21 1.00 3.68 19.05
C VAL A 21 2.22 3.01 18.40
N LYS A 22 2.02 1.94 17.64
CA LYS A 22 3.09 1.29 16.86
C LYS A 22 3.71 2.21 15.80
N ARG A 23 2.97 3.18 15.26
CA ARG A 23 3.48 4.20 14.30
C ARG A 23 4.26 5.31 14.99
N GLU A 24 3.81 5.76 16.16
CA GLU A 24 4.45 6.82 16.94
C GLU A 24 5.79 6.36 17.54
N GLU A 25 5.93 5.06 17.87
CA GLU A 25 7.18 4.45 18.34
C GLU A 25 8.07 3.90 17.21
N TYR A 26 7.66 4.06 15.93
CA TYR A 26 8.34 3.42 14.82
C TYR A 26 9.63 4.14 14.38
N VAL A 27 10.74 3.40 14.34
CA VAL A 27 12.02 3.91 13.86
C VAL A 27 12.13 3.74 12.34
N GLY A 28 11.88 4.80 11.57
CA GLY A 28 12.06 4.86 10.12
C GLY A 28 10.77 5.12 9.33
N VAL A 29 10.78 4.90 8.02
CA VAL A 29 9.58 5.02 7.18
C VAL A 29 8.65 3.84 7.45
N TRP A 30 7.42 4.12 7.90
CA TRP A 30 6.36 3.12 8.04
C TRP A 30 5.57 2.97 6.74
N LEU A 31 5.44 1.74 6.25
CA LEU A 31 4.58 1.37 5.13
C LEU A 31 3.44 0.44 5.58
N PRO A 32 2.29 0.41 4.89
CA PRO A 32 1.22 -0.54 5.22
C PRO A 32 1.72 -1.99 5.11
N GLU A 33 1.10 -2.88 5.88
CA GLU A 33 1.39 -4.30 5.77
C GLU A 33 0.97 -4.81 4.38
N PRO A 34 1.85 -5.50 3.65
CA PRO A 34 1.52 -6.04 2.34
C PRO A 34 0.67 -7.31 2.50
N LEU A 35 -0.53 -7.31 1.92
CA LEU A 35 -1.44 -8.45 1.89
C LEU A 35 -1.62 -8.94 0.45
N LEU A 36 -1.54 -10.26 0.24
CA LEU A 36 -1.84 -10.85 -1.06
C LEU A 36 -3.32 -10.69 -1.39
N THR A 37 -3.60 -10.21 -2.60
CA THR A 37 -4.96 -10.02 -3.11
C THR A 37 -5.11 -10.78 -4.42
N THR A 38 -5.30 -12.11 -4.36
CA THR A 38 -5.53 -12.97 -5.54
C THR A 38 -6.83 -13.75 -5.41
N GLU A 39 -7.44 -14.12 -6.54
CA GLU A 39 -8.68 -14.91 -6.64
C GLU A 39 -8.57 -16.32 -6.00
N ASP A 40 -7.35 -16.87 -5.86
CA ASP A 40 -7.06 -18.15 -5.19
C ASP A 40 -6.94 -18.05 -3.65
N ALA A 41 -7.32 -16.94 -3.05
CA ALA A 41 -7.59 -16.91 -1.62
C ALA A 41 -8.93 -17.62 -1.38
N GLY A 42 -8.94 -18.96 -1.43
CA GLY A 42 -10.15 -19.78 -1.32
C GLY A 42 -11.15 -19.24 -0.30
N PHE A 43 -12.14 -18.49 -0.78
CA PHE A 43 -13.13 -17.82 0.04
C PHE A 43 -14.24 -18.82 0.36
N THR A 44 -13.98 -19.77 1.25
CA THR A 44 -14.95 -20.77 1.67
C THR A 44 -15.49 -20.56 3.09
N ASP A 45 -15.09 -19.46 3.75
CA ASP A 45 -15.50 -19.15 5.13
C ASP A 45 -15.77 -17.64 5.34
N ALA A 46 -16.72 -17.31 6.23
CA ALA A 46 -17.14 -15.96 6.61
C ALA A 46 -16.00 -15.04 7.09
N ALA A 47 -14.94 -15.58 7.69
CA ALA A 47 -13.72 -14.84 8.04
C ALA A 47 -12.96 -14.37 6.78
N SER A 48 -12.93 -15.19 5.73
CA SER A 48 -12.32 -14.83 4.44
C SER A 48 -13.15 -13.76 3.70
N LEU A 49 -14.48 -13.75 3.91
CA LEU A 49 -15.36 -12.69 3.43
C LEU A 49 -15.17 -11.38 4.22
N ALA A 50 -15.00 -11.46 5.54
CA ALA A 50 -14.68 -10.31 6.39
C ALA A 50 -13.33 -9.69 6.01
N ASP A 51 -12.31 -10.51 5.77
CA ASP A 51 -11.00 -10.08 5.27
C ASP A 51 -11.12 -9.43 3.88
N SER A 52 -11.94 -9.99 2.98
CA SER A 52 -12.22 -9.40 1.66
C SER A 52 -12.90 -8.05 1.75
N LEU A 53 -13.90 -7.92 2.63
CA LEU A 53 -14.62 -6.67 2.87
C LEU A 53 -13.69 -5.64 3.52
N GLN A 54 -12.81 -6.05 4.42
CA GLN A 54 -11.84 -5.17 5.08
C GLN A 54 -10.81 -4.64 4.07
N VAL A 55 -10.30 -5.50 3.19
CA VAL A 55 -9.39 -5.10 2.10
C VAL A 55 -10.11 -4.22 1.07
N ALA A 56 -11.31 -4.60 0.63
CA ALA A 56 -12.11 -3.78 -0.29
C ALA A 56 -12.39 -2.40 0.31
N PHE A 57 -12.74 -2.35 1.60
CA PHE A 57 -12.97 -1.10 2.31
C PHE A 57 -11.69 -0.25 2.43
N LEU A 58 -10.54 -0.86 2.72
CA LEU A 58 -9.25 -0.15 2.74
C LEU A 58 -8.90 0.42 1.35
N VAL A 59 -9.07 -0.36 0.28
CA VAL A 59 -8.86 0.08 -1.11
C VAL A 59 -9.82 1.23 -1.47
N LEU A 60 -11.08 1.15 -1.05
CA LEU A 60 -12.06 2.23 -1.22
C LEU A 60 -11.63 3.51 -0.49
N LEU A 61 -11.10 3.39 0.73
CA LEU A 61 -10.60 4.55 1.50
C LEU A 61 -9.30 5.13 0.93
N GLU A 62 -8.47 4.33 0.26
CA GLU A 62 -7.28 4.82 -0.47
C GLU A 62 -7.63 5.64 -1.71
N SER A 63 -8.84 5.45 -2.26
CA SER A 63 -9.37 6.30 -3.34
C SER A 63 -9.82 7.69 -2.86
N LEU A 64 -9.69 8.04 -1.58
CA LEU A 64 -10.13 9.33 -1.03
C LEU A 64 -8.95 10.14 -0.50
N SER A 65 -9.01 11.47 -0.59
CA SER A 65 -8.03 12.33 0.12
C SER A 65 -8.19 12.19 1.63
N PRO A 66 -7.18 12.57 2.43
CA PRO A 66 -7.29 12.57 3.88
C PRO A 66 -8.55 13.27 4.41
N THR A 67 -8.91 14.43 3.84
CA THR A 67 -10.11 15.17 4.23
C THR A 67 -11.40 14.48 3.81
N GLU A 68 -11.48 13.97 2.58
CA GLU A 68 -12.70 13.26 2.14
C GLU A 68 -12.88 11.95 2.88
N ARG A 69 -11.79 11.23 3.16
CA ARG A 69 -11.79 10.02 3.98
C ARG A 69 -12.30 10.32 5.39
N ALA A 70 -11.82 11.39 6.03
CA ALA A 70 -12.30 11.80 7.34
C ALA A 70 -13.81 12.12 7.31
N VAL A 71 -14.24 12.95 6.36
CA VAL A 71 -15.66 13.33 6.21
C VAL A 71 -16.54 12.11 5.89
N PHE A 72 -16.10 11.22 5.00
CA PHE A 72 -16.83 10.01 4.61
C PHE A 72 -16.93 9.02 5.77
N LEU A 73 -15.83 8.75 6.50
CA LEU A 73 -15.85 7.86 7.65
C LEU A 73 -16.73 8.37 8.77
N LEU A 74 -16.58 9.65 9.15
CA LEU A 74 -17.40 10.24 10.20
C LEU A 74 -18.88 10.20 9.83
N ARG A 75 -19.23 10.47 8.57
CA ARG A 75 -20.64 10.48 8.15
C ARG A 75 -21.23 9.10 7.89
N GLU A 76 -20.54 8.23 7.15
CA GLU A 76 -21.13 7.00 6.58
C GLU A 76 -20.85 5.77 7.43
N VAL A 77 -19.84 5.81 8.30
CA VAL A 77 -19.44 4.66 9.14
C VAL A 77 -19.76 4.92 10.60
N PHE A 78 -19.48 6.13 11.08
CA PHE A 78 -19.73 6.52 12.47
C PHE A 78 -21.06 7.26 12.67
N ASP A 79 -21.79 7.52 11.58
CA ASP A 79 -23.11 8.16 11.54
C ASP A 79 -23.21 9.54 12.22
N PHE A 80 -22.13 10.32 12.21
CA PHE A 80 -22.13 11.70 12.70
C PHE A 80 -23.01 12.58 11.81
N THR A 81 -23.71 13.54 12.39
CA THR A 81 -24.46 14.55 11.62
C THR A 81 -23.50 15.43 10.81
N TYR A 82 -23.97 16.03 9.71
CA TYR A 82 -23.14 16.95 8.93
C TYR A 82 -22.63 18.14 9.74
N ALA A 83 -23.38 18.58 10.76
CA ALA A 83 -22.99 19.63 11.69
C ALA A 83 -21.77 19.21 12.53
N GLU A 84 -21.81 18.02 13.14
CA GLU A 84 -20.69 17.48 13.92
C GLU A 84 -19.46 17.23 13.05
N VAL A 85 -19.65 16.71 11.83
CA VAL A 85 -18.54 16.51 10.89
C VAL A 85 -17.91 17.84 10.49
N ALA A 86 -18.73 18.86 10.21
CA ALA A 86 -18.28 20.21 9.86
C ALA A 86 -17.41 20.82 10.96
N GLU A 87 -17.81 20.68 12.22
CA GLU A 87 -17.05 21.12 13.39
C GLU A 87 -15.69 20.39 13.48
N VAL A 88 -15.67 19.07 13.36
CA VAL A 88 -14.44 18.25 13.46
C VAL A 88 -13.44 18.55 12.35
N VAL A 89 -13.90 18.78 11.11
CA VAL A 89 -13.02 18.95 9.94
C VAL A 89 -12.75 20.42 9.57
N GLY A 90 -13.31 21.37 10.32
CA GLY A 90 -13.16 22.80 10.08
C GLY A 90 -13.74 23.27 8.75
N ARG A 91 -14.90 22.74 8.35
CA ARG A 91 -15.62 23.12 7.11
C ARG A 91 -17.08 23.40 7.41
N ASN A 92 -17.83 23.95 6.44
CA ASN A 92 -19.28 24.08 6.58
C ASN A 92 -20.01 22.78 6.15
N GLU A 93 -21.25 22.61 6.61
CA GLU A 93 -22.05 21.42 6.32
C GLU A 93 -22.26 21.16 4.83
N ALA A 94 -22.47 22.21 4.03
CA ALA A 94 -22.69 22.10 2.60
C ALA A 94 -21.46 21.51 1.90
N ALA A 95 -20.26 21.92 2.31
CA ALA A 95 -19.00 21.35 1.84
C ALA A 95 -18.85 19.89 2.24
N CYS A 96 -19.25 19.50 3.46
CA CYS A 96 -19.21 18.10 3.90
C CYS A 96 -20.20 17.23 3.10
N ARG A 97 -21.43 17.69 2.86
CA ARG A 97 -22.42 16.99 2.00
C ARG A 97 -21.88 16.77 0.59
N GLN A 98 -21.27 17.80 0.00
CA GLN A 98 -20.67 17.73 -1.32
C GLN A 98 -19.49 16.75 -1.37
N ILE A 99 -18.69 16.71 -0.31
CA ILE A 99 -17.58 15.75 -0.16
C ILE A 99 -18.10 14.31 -0.08
N VAL A 100 -19.12 14.03 0.74
CA VAL A 100 -19.71 12.69 0.85
C VAL A 100 -20.28 12.23 -0.48
N LYS A 101 -21.03 13.11 -1.19
CA LYS A 101 -21.55 12.81 -2.52
C LYS A 101 -20.43 12.44 -3.50
N ARG A 102 -19.39 13.28 -3.60
CA ARG A 102 -18.23 13.01 -4.49
C ARG A 102 -17.45 11.76 -4.10
N ALA A 103 -17.37 11.45 -2.81
CA ALA A 103 -16.74 10.22 -2.32
C ALA A 103 -17.55 9.00 -2.74
N ARG A 104 -18.90 9.02 -2.60
CA ARG A 104 -19.79 7.96 -3.10
C ARG A 104 -19.69 7.77 -4.61
N ASP A 105 -19.72 8.86 -5.38
CA ASP A 105 -19.58 8.80 -6.83
C ASP A 105 -18.22 8.16 -7.22
N ARG A 106 -17.13 8.53 -6.53
CA ARG A 106 -15.79 7.98 -6.78
C ARG A 106 -15.65 6.50 -6.39
N ILE A 107 -16.27 6.12 -5.28
CA ILE A 107 -16.35 4.74 -4.80
C ILE A 107 -17.17 3.89 -5.79
N ALA A 108 -18.31 4.40 -6.24
CA ALA A 108 -19.19 3.72 -7.21
C ALA A 108 -18.55 3.59 -8.60
N GLU A 109 -17.75 4.58 -9.01
CA GLU A 109 -16.99 4.54 -10.25
C GLU A 109 -15.74 3.63 -10.18
N GLY A 110 -15.34 3.17 -8.99
CA GLY A 110 -14.12 2.35 -8.80
C GLY A 110 -12.83 3.06 -9.24
N ARG A 111 -12.85 4.39 -9.35
CA ARG A 111 -11.76 5.18 -9.92
C ARG A 111 -10.79 5.63 -8.83
N PRO A 112 -9.53 5.16 -8.80
CA PRO A 112 -8.53 5.70 -7.91
C PRO A 112 -8.29 7.18 -8.23
N ARG A 113 -8.27 8.00 -7.17
CA ARG A 113 -8.33 9.47 -7.19
C ARG A 113 -7.18 10.15 -7.93
N PHE A 114 -6.00 9.53 -7.93
CA PHE A 114 -4.83 9.90 -8.71
C PHE A 114 -3.92 8.68 -8.74
N SER A 115 -4.00 7.87 -9.78
CA SER A 115 -2.94 6.92 -10.09
C SER A 115 -3.02 6.56 -11.55
N ALA A 116 -1.87 6.33 -12.18
CA ALA A 116 -1.79 5.61 -13.43
C ALA A 116 -2.76 4.43 -13.49
N SER A 117 -3.31 4.16 -14.68
CA SER A 117 -4.26 3.06 -14.88
C SER A 117 -3.65 1.74 -14.43
N ARG A 118 -4.47 0.75 -14.08
CA ARG A 118 -3.98 -0.58 -13.68
C ARG A 118 -3.05 -1.15 -14.74
N GLU A 119 -3.41 -1.00 -16.02
CA GLU A 119 -2.61 -1.46 -17.17
C GLU A 119 -1.23 -0.79 -17.19
N GLN A 120 -1.17 0.51 -16.86
CA GLN A 120 0.11 1.23 -16.78
C GLN A 120 0.95 0.75 -15.58
N LYS A 121 0.34 0.50 -14.41
CA LYS A 121 1.03 -0.09 -13.27
C LYS A 121 1.56 -1.48 -13.62
N GLU A 122 0.74 -2.35 -14.20
CA GLU A 122 1.14 -3.70 -14.62
C GLU A 122 2.28 -3.68 -15.64
N ARG A 123 2.19 -2.82 -16.66
CA ARG A 123 3.24 -2.65 -17.67
C ARG A 123 4.57 -2.27 -17.02
N LEU A 124 4.56 -1.24 -16.18
CA LEU A 124 5.76 -0.72 -15.53
C LEU A 124 6.35 -1.72 -14.53
N THR A 125 5.51 -2.40 -13.75
CA THR A 125 5.94 -3.47 -12.84
C THR A 125 6.56 -4.63 -13.62
N ARG A 126 5.98 -5.03 -14.75
CA ARG A 126 6.54 -6.09 -15.63
C ARG A 126 7.88 -5.69 -16.22
N GLU A 127 8.00 -4.46 -16.70
CA GLU A 127 9.27 -3.93 -17.21
C GLU A 127 10.34 -3.83 -16.12
N PHE A 128 9.96 -3.42 -14.91
CA PHE A 128 10.85 -3.38 -13.74
C PHE A 128 11.38 -4.77 -13.39
N VAL A 129 10.51 -5.77 -13.29
CA VAL A 129 10.89 -7.17 -13.01
C VAL A 129 11.86 -7.68 -14.08
N ARG A 130 11.56 -7.45 -15.36
CA ARG A 130 12.45 -7.84 -16.47
C ARG A 130 13.82 -7.18 -16.36
N ALA A 131 13.86 -5.87 -16.12
CA ALA A 131 15.11 -5.13 -16.04
C ALA A 131 15.97 -5.55 -14.84
N CYS A 132 15.34 -5.78 -13.68
CA CYS A 132 16.02 -6.31 -12.50
C CYS A 132 16.54 -7.74 -12.73
N GLY A 133 15.73 -8.62 -13.32
CA GLY A 133 16.10 -10.02 -13.59
C GLY A 133 17.24 -10.17 -14.59
N SER A 134 17.36 -9.25 -15.57
CA SER A 134 18.47 -9.25 -16.53
C SER A 134 19.65 -8.35 -16.15
N GLY A 135 19.56 -7.62 -15.03
CA GLY A 135 20.57 -6.62 -14.65
C GLY A 135 20.67 -5.43 -15.62
N ASP A 136 19.63 -5.16 -16.42
CA ASP A 136 19.60 -4.09 -17.44
C ASP A 136 19.38 -2.72 -16.77
N LEU A 137 20.48 -2.12 -16.32
CA LEU A 137 20.48 -0.81 -15.66
C LEU A 137 20.00 0.31 -16.60
N ASP A 138 20.28 0.22 -17.90
CA ASP A 138 19.83 1.24 -18.88
C ASP A 138 18.31 1.25 -19.02
N ARG A 139 17.69 0.07 -18.97
CA ARG A 139 16.23 -0.05 -18.94
C ARG A 139 15.65 0.48 -17.64
N LEU A 140 16.28 0.23 -16.49
CA LEU A 140 15.86 0.84 -15.23
C LEU A 140 15.99 2.38 -15.28
N ILE A 141 17.06 2.93 -15.86
CA ILE A 141 17.24 4.37 -16.03
C ILE A 141 16.07 4.99 -16.82
N ARG A 142 15.65 4.34 -17.92
CA ARG A 142 14.51 4.81 -18.73
C ARG A 142 13.16 4.67 -18.03
N LEU A 143 13.05 3.69 -17.13
CA LEU A 143 11.81 3.40 -16.41
C LEU A 143 11.54 4.36 -15.25
N LEU A 144 12.60 4.86 -14.60
CA LEU A 144 12.50 5.74 -13.44
C LEU A 144 12.45 7.22 -13.86
N SER A 145 11.59 7.99 -13.21
CA SER A 145 11.63 9.46 -13.32
C SER A 145 12.90 10.01 -12.67
N LYS A 146 13.37 11.18 -13.12
CA LYS A 146 14.58 11.83 -12.58
C LYS A 146 14.51 12.06 -11.07
N ASP A 147 13.35 12.47 -10.56
CA ASP A 147 13.12 12.70 -9.13
C ASP A 147 12.34 11.55 -8.48
N VAL A 148 12.58 10.32 -8.93
CA VAL A 148 12.05 9.13 -8.27
C VAL A 148 12.42 9.13 -6.79
N VAL A 149 11.49 8.69 -5.94
CA VAL A 149 11.70 8.53 -4.51
C VAL A 149 11.51 7.06 -4.13
N LEU A 150 12.43 6.51 -3.34
CA LEU A 150 12.27 5.20 -2.74
C LEU A 150 12.00 5.32 -1.25
N TYR A 151 10.88 4.75 -0.81
CA TYR A 151 10.49 4.60 0.59
C TYR A 151 10.74 3.16 1.02
N SER A 152 11.39 2.96 2.17
CA SER A 152 11.74 1.63 2.64
C SER A 152 11.32 1.41 4.09
N ASP A 153 10.54 0.35 4.32
CA ASP A 153 10.16 -0.14 5.64
C ASP A 153 10.97 -1.39 5.96
N GLY A 154 11.90 -1.27 6.91
CA GLY A 154 12.79 -2.36 7.34
C GLY A 154 12.62 -2.78 8.79
N GLY A 155 11.61 -2.30 9.52
CA GLY A 155 11.42 -2.72 10.92
C GLY A 155 12.49 -2.23 11.88
N GLY A 156 13.25 -1.19 11.52
CA GLY A 156 14.40 -0.73 12.33
C GLY A 156 15.66 -1.59 12.19
N ILE A 157 15.67 -2.62 11.33
CA ILE A 157 16.83 -3.48 11.08
C ILE A 157 17.98 -2.69 10.43
N ALA A 158 19.19 -2.88 10.95
CA ALA A 158 20.40 -2.25 10.45
C ALA A 158 20.62 -2.57 8.95
N GLY A 159 20.84 -1.54 8.14
CA GLY A 159 21.05 -1.66 6.69
C GLY A 159 19.88 -1.20 5.82
N THR A 160 18.69 -0.99 6.38
CA THR A 160 17.56 -0.39 5.65
C THR A 160 17.60 1.13 5.71
N ALA A 161 17.29 1.81 4.61
CA ALA A 161 17.27 3.27 4.57
C ALA A 161 16.18 3.83 5.50
N ARG A 162 16.60 4.48 6.60
CA ARG A 162 15.69 5.09 7.59
C ARG A 162 14.98 6.34 7.08
N LYS A 163 15.49 6.94 6.01
CA LYS A 163 14.92 8.12 5.33
C LYS A 163 14.67 7.77 3.86
N PRO A 164 13.68 8.40 3.21
CA PRO A 164 13.44 8.22 1.78
C PRO A 164 14.68 8.57 0.95
N ILE A 165 14.90 7.82 -0.12
CA ILE A 165 16.01 8.04 -1.05
C ILE A 165 15.48 8.80 -2.25
N TYR A 166 15.99 10.01 -2.44
CA TYR A 166 15.58 10.89 -3.53
C TYR A 166 16.55 10.82 -4.71
N GLY A 167 15.97 10.80 -5.92
CA GLY A 167 16.67 10.94 -7.19
C GLY A 167 17.11 9.62 -7.81
N ALA A 168 16.98 9.51 -9.12
CA ALA A 168 17.23 8.30 -9.90
C ALA A 168 18.64 7.72 -9.65
N ALA A 169 19.67 8.57 -9.62
CA ALA A 169 21.05 8.10 -9.43
C ALA A 169 21.29 7.42 -8.07
N ARG A 170 20.57 7.81 -7.00
CA ARG A 170 20.71 7.17 -5.68
C ARG A 170 19.86 5.91 -5.59
N VAL A 171 18.64 5.94 -6.15
CA VAL A 171 17.74 4.78 -6.22
C VAL A 171 18.36 3.66 -7.06
N LEU A 172 18.89 3.96 -8.24
CA LEU A 172 19.55 2.98 -9.10
C LEU A 172 20.79 2.36 -8.45
N ARG A 173 21.59 3.16 -7.74
CA ARG A 173 22.74 2.64 -6.96
C ARG A 173 22.31 1.65 -5.89
N LEU A 174 21.19 1.92 -5.21
CA LEU A 174 20.63 0.97 -4.25
C LEU A 174 20.17 -0.30 -4.95
N ILE A 175 19.38 -0.20 -6.02
CA ILE A 175 18.89 -1.36 -6.78
C ILE A 175 20.07 -2.21 -7.28
N ALA A 176 21.08 -1.61 -7.89
CA ALA A 176 22.28 -2.31 -8.35
C ALA A 176 23.04 -3.00 -7.21
N ALA A 177 23.13 -2.35 -6.03
CA ALA A 177 23.74 -2.96 -4.86
C ALA A 177 22.94 -4.14 -4.30
N LEU A 178 21.60 -4.08 -4.34
CA LEU A 178 20.72 -5.18 -3.95
C LEU A 178 20.84 -6.35 -4.92
N LEU A 179 20.78 -6.09 -6.23
CA LEU A 179 20.92 -7.14 -7.27
C LEU A 179 22.27 -7.85 -7.17
N ARG A 180 23.37 -7.12 -6.93
CA ARG A 180 24.71 -7.70 -6.77
C ARG A 180 24.85 -8.55 -5.49
N LYS A 181 24.09 -8.23 -4.44
CA LYS A 181 24.10 -8.97 -3.17
C LYS A 181 23.04 -10.08 -3.12
N ALA A 182 22.14 -10.12 -4.10
CA ALA A 182 21.06 -11.10 -4.14
C ALA A 182 21.65 -12.51 -4.30
N PRO A 183 21.22 -13.49 -3.49
CA PRO A 183 21.55 -14.89 -3.71
C PRO A 183 21.20 -15.35 -5.13
N PRO A 184 21.91 -16.35 -5.71
CA PRO A 184 21.55 -16.92 -7.01
C PRO A 184 20.14 -17.53 -7.04
N SER A 185 19.60 -17.92 -5.88
CA SER A 185 18.23 -18.40 -5.71
C SER A 185 17.18 -17.28 -5.62
N THR A 186 17.57 -16.03 -5.89
CA THR A 186 16.63 -14.91 -5.85
C THR A 186 15.70 -14.94 -7.05
N GLU A 187 14.41 -14.97 -6.77
CA GLU A 187 13.36 -14.89 -7.77
C GLU A 187 12.54 -13.63 -7.56
N LEU A 188 12.16 -12.99 -8.67
CA LEU A 188 11.27 -11.85 -8.71
C LEU A 188 9.99 -12.27 -9.42
N ARG A 189 8.86 -12.23 -8.72
CA ARG A 189 7.55 -12.53 -9.32
C ARG A 189 6.60 -11.37 -9.15
N MET A 190 5.72 -11.19 -10.13
CA MET A 190 4.60 -10.27 -10.01
C MET A 190 3.47 -10.93 -9.20
N ALA A 191 2.78 -10.13 -8.40
CA ALA A 191 1.54 -10.51 -7.72
C ALA A 191 0.71 -9.27 -7.43
N ASP A 192 -0.58 -9.44 -7.18
CA ASP A 192 -1.41 -8.38 -6.64
C ASP A 192 -1.26 -8.34 -5.11
N VAL A 193 -0.82 -7.18 -4.61
CA VAL A 193 -0.65 -6.90 -3.18
C VAL A 193 -1.40 -5.62 -2.85
N ASN A 194 -2.25 -5.65 -1.82
CA ASN A 194 -3.13 -4.55 -1.44
C ASN A 194 -3.94 -4.01 -2.64
N GLY A 195 -4.41 -4.90 -3.52
CA GLY A 195 -5.23 -4.55 -4.68
C GLY A 195 -4.48 -3.88 -5.83
N GLN A 196 -3.14 -3.95 -5.86
CA GLN A 196 -2.35 -3.40 -6.96
C GLN A 196 -1.18 -4.28 -7.38
N PRO A 197 -0.70 -4.15 -8.63
CA PRO A 197 0.45 -4.88 -9.13
C PRO A 197 1.71 -4.56 -8.33
N ALA A 198 2.33 -5.60 -7.78
CA ALA A 198 3.54 -5.54 -6.97
C ALA A 198 4.56 -6.59 -7.44
N VAL A 199 5.78 -6.45 -6.93
CA VAL A 199 6.87 -7.41 -7.07
C VAL A 199 7.12 -8.05 -5.71
N ILE A 200 7.19 -9.38 -5.69
CA ILE A 200 7.64 -10.15 -4.54
C ILE A 200 9.01 -10.71 -4.89
N ALA A 201 10.00 -10.38 -4.06
CA ALA A 201 11.33 -10.98 -4.12
C ALA A 201 11.43 -12.09 -3.09
N THR A 202 11.89 -13.26 -3.51
CA THR A 202 12.20 -14.39 -2.61
C THR A 202 13.66 -14.80 -2.76
N ALA A 203 14.22 -15.47 -1.75
CA ALA A 203 15.48 -16.18 -1.83
C ALA A 203 15.21 -17.66 -1.51
N GLY A 204 15.03 -18.46 -2.55
CA GLY A 204 14.39 -19.76 -2.43
C GLY A 204 12.97 -19.62 -1.83
N PRO A 205 12.62 -20.35 -0.76
CA PRO A 205 11.28 -20.30 -0.18
C PRO A 205 11.03 -19.04 0.70
N TRP A 206 12.05 -18.23 0.98
CA TRP A 206 11.95 -17.15 1.97
C TRP A 206 11.67 -15.79 1.32
N PRO A 207 10.67 -15.01 1.77
CA PRO A 207 10.41 -13.68 1.26
C PRO A 207 11.54 -12.72 1.66
N ALA A 208 12.15 -12.08 0.67
CA ALA A 208 13.21 -11.09 0.83
C ALA A 208 12.67 -9.65 0.78
N GLY A 209 11.53 -9.42 0.12
CA GLY A 209 10.87 -8.12 0.11
C GLY A 209 9.65 -8.04 -0.80
N VAL A 210 8.82 -7.03 -0.58
CA VAL A 210 7.67 -6.68 -1.42
C VAL A 210 7.81 -5.24 -1.89
N PHE A 211 7.57 -5.02 -3.18
CA PHE A 211 7.74 -3.72 -3.83
C PHE A 211 6.50 -3.36 -4.64
N TRP A 212 6.06 -2.11 -4.58
CA TRP A 212 5.08 -1.60 -5.54
C TRP A 212 5.52 -0.25 -6.09
N LEU A 213 5.08 0.01 -7.31
CA LEU A 213 5.53 1.15 -8.10
C LEU A 213 4.36 2.11 -8.28
N GLU A 214 4.62 3.39 -8.04
CA GLU A 214 3.66 4.46 -8.29
C GLU A 214 4.10 5.24 -9.52
N PRO A 215 3.35 5.14 -10.63
CA PRO A 215 3.71 5.86 -11.84
C PRO A 215 3.20 7.30 -11.86
N MET A 216 3.94 8.13 -12.59
CA MET A 216 3.54 9.48 -12.98
C MET A 216 4.09 9.74 -14.39
N ASP A 217 3.27 10.27 -15.29
CA ASP A 217 3.66 10.63 -16.66
C ASP A 217 4.40 9.51 -17.43
N GLY A 218 3.93 8.27 -17.30
CA GLY A 218 4.49 7.12 -18.01
C GLY A 218 5.73 6.49 -17.38
N CYS A 219 6.32 7.12 -16.34
CA CYS A 219 7.52 6.67 -15.63
C CYS A 219 7.21 6.31 -14.18
N VAL A 220 8.14 5.64 -13.48
CA VAL A 220 8.03 5.37 -12.05
C VAL A 220 8.48 6.60 -11.25
N ARG A 221 7.57 7.17 -10.44
CA ARG A 221 7.83 8.31 -9.56
C ARG A 221 8.13 7.89 -8.13
N THR A 222 7.49 6.83 -7.67
CA THR A 222 7.71 6.31 -6.32
C THR A 222 7.91 4.82 -6.35
N ILE A 223 8.87 4.35 -5.55
CA ILE A 223 9.06 2.94 -5.24
C ILE A 223 8.84 2.78 -3.75
N TYR A 224 7.94 1.87 -3.38
CA TYR A 224 7.77 1.46 -2.00
C TYR A 224 8.38 0.08 -1.83
N MET A 225 9.14 -0.10 -0.75
CA MET A 225 9.88 -1.32 -0.47
C MET A 225 9.62 -1.75 0.98
N VAL A 226 8.96 -2.88 1.18
CA VAL A 226 8.81 -3.52 2.49
C VAL A 226 9.78 -4.69 2.57
N VAL A 227 10.77 -4.57 3.44
CA VAL A 227 11.79 -5.61 3.73
C VAL A 227 11.78 -6.00 5.22
N ASN A 228 10.87 -5.44 5.99
CA ASN A 228 10.65 -5.77 7.40
C ASN A 228 10.13 -7.20 7.56
N PRO A 229 10.91 -8.14 8.13
CA PRO A 229 10.52 -9.54 8.26
C PRO A 229 9.22 -9.74 9.04
N ALA A 230 8.91 -8.84 9.99
CA ALA A 230 7.67 -8.91 10.75
C ALA A 230 6.42 -8.73 9.87
N LYS A 231 6.53 -7.95 8.79
CA LYS A 231 5.46 -7.68 7.81
C LYS A 231 5.46 -8.64 6.61
N LEU A 232 6.47 -9.51 6.51
CA LEU A 232 6.60 -10.47 5.40
C LEU A 232 6.10 -11.88 5.75
N LYS A 233 5.57 -12.09 6.96
CA LYS A 233 5.12 -13.41 7.44
C LYS A 233 4.04 -14.03 6.56
N ALA A 234 3.15 -13.21 6.00
CA ALA A 234 2.08 -13.68 5.10
C ALA A 234 2.60 -14.28 3.78
N PHE A 235 3.88 -14.09 3.44
CA PHE A 235 4.52 -14.57 2.22
C PHE A 235 5.43 -15.79 2.45
N LEU A 236 5.46 -16.33 3.68
CA LEU A 236 6.17 -17.57 3.98
C LEU A 236 5.48 -18.75 3.28
N PRO A 237 6.23 -19.81 2.93
CA PRO A 237 5.63 -21.05 2.43
C PRO A 237 4.64 -21.58 3.46
N ARG A 238 3.47 -22.03 3.00
CA ARG A 238 2.57 -22.81 3.84
C ARG A 238 3.17 -24.22 3.99
N ALA A 239 3.22 -24.71 5.23
CA ALA A 239 3.63 -26.08 5.54
C ALA A 239 2.59 -27.10 5.05
#